data_AF-A0A3D3ZWM4-F1
#
_entry.id   AF-A0A3D3ZWM4-F1
#
_cell.length_a   1.000
_cell.length_b   1.000
_cell.length_c   1.000
_cell.angle_alpha   90.00
_cell.angle_beta   90.00
_cell.angle_gamma   90.00
#
_symmetry.space_group_name_H-M   'P 1'
#
loop_
_entity.id
_entity.type
_entity.pdbx_description
1 polymer ?
#
loop_
_entity_poly.entity_id
_entity_poly.type
_entity_poly.pdbx_seq_one_letter_code
_entity_poly.pdbx_strand_id
1 'polypeptide(L)'
;MKTMRCLVISTLCTLMMPLFAIDDATAADTLETIVCEGRYKHHLQGVCRDEKGDLYWSFTTTLVKTDAQGQLIKKLEVASHHGDLCYLGGKIYVAVNYGRFNDPAGNANNEVIVYDANSLVESARYKTPEVKHGAGGIAFHAGKFLVVGGLPEGVQENYLYEYDREFNFQKRHIINSGWTRLGIQAATFADGAWWFGCYGNTLLKVSKEYEVLGRYQFDCGYGIEQAPGGGLLTASGDCSDDAGCSGAVRHRLTHALFGKRVSQPITRIGFGSCIKQQNPAPLFSNILDYDPELFLYIGDNIYGDTDDMAVLRAKYKVLGEKDGFRRLQKSAITLATWDDHDYGVNDGGAGYKQRKASQQLFAQFWDDAPDSPRRMREGVYDAHVFGPPGQRVQIILLDTRYFRSDLKKGERRVGGPYYPSDDPQATMLGEAQWDWLEKQLRVPAEIRLVASSIQLVPAAAGQETWANLPLERARFMKLITKTKADGVFVISGDRHWADFSKTTSGVPYPLYDFTSSSINQRHARGTPTENPHRLLDRTFHEENFATIDIDWSGADPQISVSIVDLNGQKPLSHTFNLSELSSSTDEAPKDK
;
A
#
# COMPACT_ATOMS: atom_id res chain seq x y z
N MET A 1 -65.13 44.01 -41.34
CA MET A 1 -64.89 43.05 -42.43
C MET A 1 -63.58 42.34 -42.16
N LYS A 2 -63.63 41.14 -41.57
CA LYS A 2 -63.17 39.88 -42.20
C LYS A 2 -61.82 40.02 -42.94
N THR A 3 -60.76 39.47 -42.37
CA THR A 3 -60.02 38.34 -42.99
C THR A 3 -59.04 37.65 -42.04
N MET A 4 -59.29 36.35 -41.85
CA MET A 4 -58.39 35.21 -41.59
C MET A 4 -57.21 35.33 -40.63
N ARG A 5 -57.38 34.66 -39.47
CA ARG A 5 -56.33 33.99 -38.71
C ARG A 5 -55.70 32.89 -39.57
N CYS A 6 -54.37 32.91 -39.72
CA CYS A 6 -53.59 31.75 -40.16
C CYS A 6 -52.83 31.22 -38.94
N LEU A 7 -53.15 30.00 -38.52
CA LEU A 7 -52.51 29.29 -37.44
C LEU A 7 -51.28 28.58 -38.03
N VAL A 8 -50.07 29.07 -37.76
CA VAL A 8 -48.84 28.33 -38.08
C VAL A 8 -48.56 27.39 -36.90
N ILE A 9 -48.84 26.11 -37.10
CA ILE A 9 -48.36 25.03 -36.24
C ILE A 9 -46.87 24.85 -36.60
N SER A 10 -45.98 25.37 -35.76
CA SER A 10 -44.57 25.02 -35.80
C SER A 10 -44.41 23.75 -34.96
N THR A 11 -44.30 22.61 -35.63
CA THR A 11 -43.86 21.35 -35.04
C THR A 11 -42.37 21.49 -34.74
N LEU A 12 -42.03 21.90 -33.51
CA LEU A 12 -40.64 21.86 -33.04
C LEU A 12 -40.29 20.38 -32.80
N CYS A 13 -39.64 19.78 -33.79
CA CYS A 13 -38.96 18.50 -33.64
C CYS A 13 -37.74 18.74 -32.73
N THR A 14 -37.92 18.62 -31.42
CA THR A 14 -36.80 18.50 -30.48
C THR A 14 -36.16 17.15 -30.75
N LEU A 15 -35.11 17.15 -31.57
CA LEU A 15 -34.14 16.07 -31.60
C LEU A 15 -33.56 15.97 -30.18
N MET A 16 -34.03 15.00 -29.39
CA MET A 16 -33.25 14.50 -28.26
C MET A 16 -32.00 13.88 -28.85
N MET A 17 -30.91 14.65 -28.88
CA MET A 17 -29.58 14.06 -28.94
C MET A 17 -29.46 13.16 -27.70
N PRO A 18 -29.10 11.87 -27.84
CA PRO A 18 -28.68 11.13 -26.67
C PRO A 18 -27.40 11.82 -26.19
N LEU A 19 -27.45 12.46 -25.02
CA LEU A 19 -26.24 12.59 -24.23
C LEU A 19 -25.75 11.17 -24.04
N PHE A 20 -24.68 10.82 -24.75
CA PHE A 20 -23.87 9.67 -24.36
C PHE A 20 -23.46 9.96 -22.93
N ALA A 21 -24.07 9.22 -22.00
CA ALA A 21 -23.56 9.09 -20.66
C ALA A 21 -22.09 8.72 -20.82
N ILE A 22 -21.22 9.61 -20.35
CA ILE A 22 -19.85 9.25 -20.07
C ILE A 22 -20.01 8.20 -18.98
N ASP A 23 -19.69 6.95 -19.29
CA ASP A 23 -19.78 5.85 -18.34
C ASP A 23 -19.10 6.29 -17.03
N ASP A 24 -19.90 6.35 -15.97
CA ASP A 24 -19.43 6.48 -14.61
C ASP A 24 -18.52 5.28 -14.32
N ALA A 25 -17.22 5.49 -14.48
CA ALA A 25 -16.19 4.63 -13.92
C ALA A 25 -16.19 4.80 -12.39
N THR A 26 -17.25 4.34 -11.75
CA THR A 26 -17.32 4.12 -10.30
C THR A 26 -17.65 2.65 -10.06
N ALA A 27 -16.80 1.78 -10.58
CA ALA A 27 -16.52 0.53 -9.91
C ALA A 27 -15.34 0.81 -8.98
N ALA A 28 -15.52 0.63 -7.68
CA ALA A 28 -14.38 0.43 -6.81
C ALA A 28 -13.58 -0.74 -7.43
N ASP A 29 -12.43 -0.45 -8.04
CA ASP A 29 -11.44 -1.43 -8.48
C ASP A 29 -11.04 -2.23 -7.23
N THR A 30 -11.80 -3.28 -6.93
CA THR A 30 -11.32 -4.36 -6.11
C THR A 30 -10.13 -4.93 -6.86
N LEU A 31 -9.00 -5.06 -6.18
CA LEU A 31 -7.74 -5.66 -6.64
C LEU A 31 -7.97 -7.13 -7.09
N GLU A 32 -8.72 -7.31 -8.19
CA GLU A 32 -9.24 -8.58 -8.66
C GLU A 32 -8.10 -9.42 -9.22
N THR A 33 -8.11 -10.69 -8.85
CA THR A 33 -7.17 -11.68 -9.38
C THR A 33 -7.84 -12.34 -10.57
N ILE A 34 -7.24 -12.19 -11.75
CA ILE A 34 -7.66 -12.91 -12.96
C ILE A 34 -6.82 -14.17 -13.06
N VAL A 35 -7.47 -15.33 -13.10
CA VAL A 35 -6.80 -16.64 -13.19
C VAL A 35 -6.84 -17.12 -14.62
N CYS A 36 -5.70 -17.51 -15.17
CA CYS A 36 -5.62 -18.17 -16.46
C CYS A 36 -6.32 -19.53 -16.38
N GLU A 37 -7.30 -19.77 -17.24
CA GLU A 37 -7.97 -21.06 -17.34
C GLU A 37 -6.98 -22.16 -17.75
N GLY A 38 -7.04 -23.29 -17.04
CA GLY A 38 -6.21 -24.47 -17.27
C GLY A 38 -4.93 -24.50 -16.42
N ARG A 39 -4.20 -25.62 -16.56
CA ARG A 39 -2.88 -25.81 -15.97
C ARG A 39 -1.95 -26.42 -17.02
N TYR A 40 -0.68 -26.05 -16.97
CA TYR A 40 0.28 -26.29 -18.04
C TYR A 40 1.55 -26.95 -17.50
N LYS A 41 2.26 -27.73 -18.33
CA LYS A 41 3.33 -28.63 -17.88
C LYS A 41 4.45 -27.96 -17.09
N HIS A 42 4.75 -26.70 -17.41
CA HIS A 42 5.85 -25.94 -16.83
C HIS A 42 5.37 -24.55 -16.42
N HIS A 43 6.14 -23.87 -15.57
CA HIS A 43 5.71 -22.64 -14.92
C HIS A 43 5.52 -21.48 -15.91
N LEU A 44 4.69 -20.52 -15.47
CA LEU A 44 4.48 -19.23 -16.12
C LEU A 44 5.81 -18.46 -16.16
N GLN A 45 6.01 -17.69 -17.23
CA GLN A 45 7.25 -16.95 -17.50
C GLN A 45 6.96 -15.48 -17.84
N GLY A 46 5.75 -15.18 -18.32
CA GLY A 46 5.31 -13.82 -18.56
C GLY A 46 3.83 -13.69 -18.86
N VAL A 47 3.38 -12.44 -18.87
CA VAL A 47 2.03 -12.05 -19.27
C VAL A 47 2.07 -10.74 -20.02
N CYS A 48 1.27 -10.61 -21.07
CA CYS A 48 0.96 -9.32 -21.67
C CYS A 48 -0.52 -9.22 -22.04
N ARG A 49 -0.94 -8.03 -22.44
CA ARG A 49 -2.33 -7.72 -22.75
C ARG A 49 -2.44 -6.98 -24.07
N ASP A 50 -3.50 -7.25 -24.84
CA ASP A 50 -3.81 -6.45 -26.02
C ASP A 50 -4.73 -5.25 -25.74
N GLU A 51 -5.03 -4.48 -26.79
CA GLU A 51 -5.89 -3.30 -26.72
C GLU A 51 -7.35 -3.64 -26.34
N LYS A 52 -7.82 -4.86 -26.61
CA LYS A 52 -9.17 -5.32 -26.26
C LYS A 52 -9.25 -5.82 -24.82
N GLY A 53 -8.10 -6.15 -24.26
CA GLY A 53 -7.97 -6.70 -22.93
C GLY A 53 -7.83 -8.21 -22.84
N ASP A 54 -7.70 -8.88 -23.98
CA ASP A 54 -7.32 -10.29 -24.00
C ASP A 54 -5.92 -10.43 -23.39
N LEU A 55 -5.72 -11.49 -22.61
CA LEU A 55 -4.46 -11.78 -21.93
C LEU A 55 -3.71 -12.89 -22.66
N TYR A 56 -2.38 -12.73 -22.69
CA TYR A 56 -1.45 -13.68 -23.30
C TYR A 56 -0.49 -14.16 -22.23
N TRP A 57 -0.45 -15.47 -22.03
CA TRP A 57 0.30 -16.11 -20.96
C TRP A 57 1.38 -16.98 -21.59
N SER A 58 2.63 -16.65 -21.31
CA SER A 58 3.77 -17.44 -21.75
C SER A 58 4.15 -18.40 -20.65
N PHE A 59 3.72 -19.66 -20.78
CA PHE A 59 4.31 -20.75 -20.01
C PHE A 59 5.51 -21.29 -20.75
N THR A 60 6.46 -21.86 -20.01
CA THR A 60 7.75 -22.33 -20.56
C THR A 60 7.62 -23.18 -21.83
N THR A 61 6.53 -23.95 -21.99
CA THR A 61 6.25 -24.80 -23.17
C THR A 61 4.90 -24.54 -23.82
N THR A 62 4.13 -23.56 -23.35
CA THR A 62 2.77 -23.33 -23.88
C THR A 62 2.47 -21.84 -23.93
N LEU A 63 2.07 -21.34 -25.10
CA LEU A 63 1.53 -19.99 -25.26
C LEU A 63 0.01 -20.06 -25.18
N VAL A 64 -0.59 -19.26 -24.31
CA VAL A 64 -2.03 -19.27 -24.03
C VAL A 64 -2.61 -17.89 -24.28
N LYS A 65 -3.78 -17.84 -24.92
CA LYS A 65 -4.62 -16.65 -25.06
C LYS A 65 -5.90 -16.88 -24.28
N THR A 66 -6.26 -15.92 -23.43
CA THR A 66 -7.56 -15.86 -22.74
C THR A 66 -8.27 -14.54 -23.03
N ASP A 67 -9.56 -14.48 -22.72
CA ASP A 67 -10.25 -13.18 -22.59
C ASP A 67 -9.75 -12.41 -21.36
N ALA A 68 -10.32 -11.22 -21.14
CA ALA A 68 -10.00 -10.35 -20.01
C ALA A 68 -10.40 -10.94 -18.65
N GLN A 69 -11.23 -11.97 -18.61
CA GLN A 69 -11.67 -12.69 -17.42
C GLN A 69 -10.85 -13.96 -17.17
N GLY A 70 -9.88 -14.26 -18.04
CA GLY A 70 -9.00 -15.42 -17.93
C GLY A 70 -9.56 -16.69 -18.56
N GLN A 71 -10.68 -16.64 -19.29
CA GLN A 71 -11.25 -17.81 -19.97
C GLN A 71 -10.48 -18.14 -21.24
N LEU A 72 -10.20 -19.43 -21.46
CA LEU A 72 -9.37 -19.91 -22.54
C LEU A 72 -10.00 -19.63 -23.91
N ILE A 73 -9.28 -18.89 -24.75
CA ILE A 73 -9.64 -18.68 -26.16
C ILE A 73 -8.83 -19.62 -27.05
N LYS A 74 -7.50 -19.67 -26.84
CA LYS A 74 -6.59 -20.48 -27.67
C LYS A 74 -5.33 -20.84 -26.91
N LYS A 75 -4.70 -21.95 -27.29
CA LYS A 75 -3.36 -22.32 -26.84
C LYS A 75 -2.53 -22.94 -27.95
N LEU A 76 -1.22 -22.87 -27.80
CA LEU A 76 -0.23 -23.46 -28.69
C LEU A 76 0.90 -24.09 -27.86
N GLU A 77 1.21 -25.36 -28.11
CA GLU A 77 2.45 -25.97 -27.61
C GLU A 77 3.63 -25.38 -28.36
N VAL A 78 4.64 -24.92 -27.64
CA VAL A 78 5.81 -24.24 -28.18
C VAL A 78 7.09 -24.93 -27.72
N ALA A 79 8.20 -24.63 -28.39
CA ALA A 79 9.50 -25.11 -27.94
C ALA A 79 9.80 -24.60 -26.51
N SER A 80 10.45 -25.44 -25.71
CA SER A 80 10.78 -25.11 -24.31
C SER A 80 11.60 -23.82 -24.21
N HIS A 81 11.45 -23.14 -23.06
CA HIS A 81 12.12 -21.88 -22.68
C HIS A 81 11.54 -20.62 -23.33
N HIS A 82 10.23 -20.58 -23.55
CA HIS A 82 9.54 -19.29 -23.73
C HIS A 82 9.61 -18.47 -22.44
N GLY A 83 10.16 -17.27 -22.53
CA GLY A 83 10.25 -16.28 -21.46
C GLY A 83 9.05 -15.33 -21.47
N ASP A 84 9.26 -14.13 -20.93
CA ASP A 84 8.29 -13.06 -20.95
C ASP A 84 8.04 -12.51 -22.37
N LEU A 85 6.91 -11.83 -22.53
CA LEU A 85 6.33 -11.46 -23.83
C LEU A 85 5.72 -10.06 -23.78
N CYS A 86 5.61 -9.42 -24.95
CA CYS A 86 4.87 -8.17 -25.09
C CYS A 86 3.98 -8.17 -26.34
N TYR A 87 2.90 -7.39 -26.28
CA TYR A 87 1.98 -7.18 -27.41
C TYR A 87 2.35 -5.91 -28.20
N LEU A 88 2.29 -5.98 -29.52
CA LEU A 88 2.35 -4.81 -30.39
C LEU A 88 1.61 -5.06 -31.71
N GLY A 89 0.61 -4.24 -32.02
CA GLY A 89 0.00 -4.15 -33.36
C GLY A 89 -0.54 -5.49 -33.88
N GLY A 90 -1.27 -6.23 -33.04
CA GLY A 90 -1.82 -7.55 -33.39
C GLY A 90 -0.81 -8.70 -33.37
N LYS A 91 0.38 -8.49 -32.81
CA LYS A 91 1.42 -9.51 -32.69
C LYS A 91 1.90 -9.66 -31.26
N ILE A 92 2.32 -10.88 -30.93
CA ILE A 92 2.96 -11.22 -29.66
C ILE A 92 4.43 -11.49 -29.94
N TYR A 93 5.30 -10.82 -29.20
CA TYR A 93 6.75 -11.00 -29.26
C TYR A 93 7.19 -11.70 -28.00
N VAL A 94 7.85 -12.85 -28.12
CA VAL A 94 8.27 -13.66 -26.97
C VAL A 94 9.79 -13.79 -26.96
N ALA A 95 10.42 -13.47 -25.83
CA ALA A 95 11.84 -13.74 -25.61
C ALA A 95 12.06 -15.24 -25.39
N VAL A 96 12.99 -15.87 -26.11
CA VAL A 96 13.23 -17.31 -26.03
C VAL A 96 14.73 -17.59 -25.92
N ASN A 97 15.11 -18.49 -25.01
CA ASN A 97 16.49 -18.94 -24.85
C ASN A 97 16.60 -20.46 -25.00
N TYR A 98 17.29 -20.92 -26.04
CA TYR A 98 17.57 -22.34 -26.29
C TYR A 98 18.88 -22.83 -25.64
N GLY A 99 19.71 -21.91 -25.13
CA GLY A 99 20.99 -22.22 -24.51
C GLY A 99 20.90 -22.41 -23.00
N ARG A 100 22.05 -22.56 -22.34
CA ARG A 100 22.12 -22.55 -20.88
C ARG A 100 21.89 -21.14 -20.36
N PHE A 101 20.74 -20.92 -19.72
CA PHE A 101 20.43 -19.64 -19.07
C PHE A 101 21.46 -19.33 -17.98
N ASN A 102 21.92 -18.08 -17.90
CA ASN A 102 22.98 -17.62 -17.02
C ASN A 102 24.34 -18.30 -17.15
N ASP A 103 24.69 -18.81 -18.33
CA ASP A 103 26.06 -19.21 -18.62
C ASP A 103 27.03 -18.02 -18.44
N PRO A 104 27.98 -18.06 -17.48
CA PRO A 104 28.94 -16.97 -17.29
C PRO A 104 29.82 -16.70 -18.51
N ALA A 105 30.04 -17.71 -19.36
CA ALA A 105 30.79 -17.54 -20.61
C ALA A 105 29.97 -16.86 -21.72
N GLY A 106 28.66 -16.62 -21.50
CA GLY A 106 27.81 -15.88 -22.41
C GLY A 106 27.41 -16.65 -23.68
N ASN A 107 27.36 -17.98 -23.61
CA ASN A 107 27.03 -18.86 -24.74
C ASN A 107 25.51 -19.14 -24.88
N ALA A 108 24.65 -18.24 -24.40
CA ALA A 108 23.21 -18.41 -24.58
C ALA A 108 22.83 -18.29 -26.06
N ASN A 109 21.77 -19.01 -26.46
CA ASN A 109 21.23 -18.96 -27.82
C ASN A 109 19.84 -18.36 -27.77
N ASN A 110 19.74 -17.07 -28.13
CA ASN A 110 18.57 -16.25 -27.87
C ASN A 110 17.89 -15.81 -29.15
N GLU A 111 16.57 -15.86 -29.12
CA GLU A 111 15.72 -15.43 -30.21
C GLU A 111 14.48 -14.69 -29.67
N VAL A 112 13.87 -13.88 -30.52
CA VAL A 112 12.53 -13.36 -30.33
C VAL A 112 11.63 -13.99 -31.38
N ILE A 113 10.62 -14.73 -30.92
CA ILE A 113 9.62 -15.36 -31.79
C ILE A 113 8.37 -14.48 -31.82
N VAL A 114 7.81 -14.30 -33.01
CA VAL A 114 6.64 -13.45 -33.22
C VAL A 114 5.46 -14.27 -33.67
N TYR A 115 4.36 -14.18 -32.92
CA TYR A 115 3.11 -14.85 -33.21
C TYR A 115 2.04 -13.84 -33.61
N ASP A 116 1.17 -14.20 -34.55
CA ASP A 116 -0.07 -13.47 -34.78
C ASP A 116 -0.98 -13.61 -33.54
N ALA A 117 -1.44 -12.50 -32.98
CA ALA A 117 -2.12 -12.49 -31.68
C ALA A 117 -3.53 -13.11 -31.72
N ASN A 118 -4.12 -13.31 -32.90
CA ASN A 118 -5.43 -13.95 -33.03
C ASN A 118 -5.29 -15.47 -33.24
N SER A 119 -4.41 -15.87 -34.14
CA SER A 119 -4.24 -17.25 -34.55
C SER A 119 -3.17 -18.01 -33.76
N LEU A 120 -2.30 -17.31 -33.04
CA LEU A 120 -1.07 -17.82 -32.42
C LEU A 120 -0.11 -18.48 -33.41
N VAL A 121 -0.25 -18.24 -34.72
CA VAL A 121 0.67 -18.80 -35.72
C VAL A 121 1.96 -17.99 -35.73
N GLU A 122 3.11 -18.68 -35.70
CA GLU A 122 4.43 -18.05 -35.82
C GLU A 122 4.53 -17.34 -37.18
N SER A 123 4.95 -16.08 -37.15
CA SER A 123 5.03 -15.19 -38.31
C SER A 123 6.45 -14.68 -38.58
N ALA A 124 7.31 -14.64 -37.57
CA ALA A 124 8.71 -14.24 -37.70
C ALA A 124 9.56 -14.73 -36.52
N ARG A 125 10.89 -14.69 -36.71
CA ARG A 125 11.90 -15.05 -35.73
C ARG A 125 13.14 -14.19 -35.92
N TYR A 126 13.64 -13.62 -34.84
CA TYR A 126 14.82 -12.75 -34.83
C TYR A 126 15.87 -13.28 -33.87
N LYS A 127 17.13 -13.37 -34.30
CA LYS A 127 18.23 -13.72 -33.40
C LYS A 127 18.64 -12.48 -32.59
N THR A 128 19.00 -12.70 -31.33
CA THR A 128 19.45 -11.63 -30.42
C THR A 128 20.83 -11.95 -29.81
N PRO A 129 21.88 -12.08 -30.64
CA PRO A 129 23.21 -12.53 -30.20
C PRO A 129 23.90 -11.56 -29.22
N GLU A 130 23.43 -10.32 -29.11
CA GLU A 130 23.90 -9.33 -28.15
C GLU A 130 23.50 -9.70 -26.72
N VAL A 131 22.37 -10.40 -26.54
CA VAL A 131 21.94 -10.93 -25.25
C VAL A 131 22.82 -12.14 -24.92
N LYS A 132 23.77 -11.99 -23.98
CA LYS A 132 24.78 -13.03 -23.72
C LYS A 132 24.36 -14.12 -22.75
N HIS A 133 23.52 -13.80 -21.78
CA HIS A 133 23.27 -14.69 -20.63
C HIS A 133 21.87 -15.31 -20.61
N GLY A 134 21.15 -15.24 -21.73
CA GLY A 134 19.80 -15.77 -21.88
C GLY A 134 18.77 -14.64 -21.93
N ALA A 135 17.91 -14.64 -22.94
CA ALA A 135 16.77 -13.74 -23.03
C ALA A 135 15.67 -14.27 -22.09
N GLY A 136 15.36 -13.48 -21.07
CA GLY A 136 14.33 -13.77 -20.08
C GLY A 136 13.02 -13.07 -20.37
N GLY A 137 13.08 -11.85 -20.91
CA GLY A 137 11.88 -11.08 -21.20
C GLY A 137 12.04 -9.99 -22.26
N ILE A 138 10.92 -9.39 -22.63
CA ILE A 138 10.85 -8.36 -23.66
C ILE A 138 9.74 -7.36 -23.37
N ALA A 139 10.00 -6.08 -23.61
CA ALA A 139 9.01 -5.02 -23.53
C ALA A 139 9.10 -4.09 -24.74
N PHE A 140 7.99 -3.44 -25.08
CA PHE A 140 7.95 -2.39 -26.09
C PHE A 140 7.47 -1.07 -25.48
N HIS A 141 8.22 0.01 -25.71
CA HIS A 141 7.81 1.34 -25.31
C HIS A 141 8.47 2.39 -26.19
N ALA A 142 7.75 3.49 -26.48
CA ALA A 142 8.28 4.63 -27.23
C ALA A 142 9.02 4.26 -28.54
N GLY A 143 8.50 3.27 -29.28
CA GLY A 143 9.03 2.90 -30.60
C GLY A 143 10.18 1.88 -30.59
N LYS A 144 10.60 1.38 -29.42
CA LYS A 144 11.72 0.45 -29.28
C LYS A 144 11.35 -0.78 -28.47
N PHE A 145 12.02 -1.89 -28.78
CA PHE A 145 12.02 -3.10 -27.96
C PHE A 145 13.19 -3.07 -26.99
N LEU A 146 12.96 -3.59 -25.79
CA LEU A 146 14.01 -3.92 -24.83
C LEU A 146 13.95 -5.41 -24.55
N VAL A 147 15.00 -6.14 -24.91
CA VAL A 147 15.20 -7.53 -24.49
C VAL A 147 16.06 -7.54 -23.24
N VAL A 148 15.62 -8.27 -22.22
CA VAL A 148 16.23 -8.38 -20.89
C VAL A 148 16.47 -9.84 -20.55
N GLY A 149 17.25 -10.13 -19.50
CA GLY A 149 17.49 -11.52 -19.16
C GLY A 149 18.56 -11.76 -18.12
N GLY A 150 19.31 -12.85 -18.35
CA GLY A 150 20.22 -13.45 -17.39
C GLY A 150 21.28 -12.50 -16.82
N LEU A 151 21.53 -12.66 -15.53
CA LEU A 151 22.66 -12.10 -14.81
C LEU A 151 23.43 -13.19 -14.04
N PRO A 152 24.65 -13.56 -14.49
CA PRO A 152 25.51 -14.47 -13.75
C PRO A 152 25.88 -13.98 -12.35
N GLU A 153 26.22 -14.90 -11.45
CA GLU A 153 26.64 -14.57 -10.09
C GLU A 153 27.88 -13.67 -10.07
N GLY A 154 27.89 -12.70 -9.16
CA GLY A 154 28.99 -11.74 -9.00
C GLY A 154 28.88 -10.46 -9.85
N VAL A 155 28.07 -10.44 -10.91
CA VAL A 155 27.84 -9.25 -11.73
C VAL A 155 26.92 -8.26 -11.01
N GLN A 156 27.32 -6.98 -10.93
CA GLN A 156 26.64 -5.95 -10.13
C GLN A 156 25.72 -5.02 -10.93
N GLU A 157 25.53 -5.28 -12.22
CA GLU A 157 24.75 -4.44 -13.12
C GLU A 157 23.90 -5.30 -14.06
N ASN A 158 22.63 -4.92 -14.25
CA ASN A 158 21.76 -5.55 -15.23
C ASN A 158 21.89 -4.85 -16.59
N TYR A 159 21.64 -5.60 -17.68
CA TYR A 159 21.77 -5.10 -19.04
C TYR A 159 20.43 -5.15 -19.77
N LEU A 160 20.12 -4.08 -20.50
CA LEU A 160 18.96 -4.02 -21.40
C LEU A 160 19.45 -3.87 -22.83
N TYR A 161 18.90 -4.65 -23.76
CA TYR A 161 19.32 -4.64 -25.16
C TYR A 161 18.22 -4.00 -26.00
N GLU A 162 18.52 -2.83 -26.56
CA GLU A 162 17.57 -2.04 -27.34
C GLU A 162 17.59 -2.44 -28.81
N TYR A 163 16.40 -2.64 -29.38
CA TYR A 163 16.18 -2.92 -30.79
C TYR A 163 15.11 -1.98 -31.36
N ASP A 164 15.21 -1.67 -32.65
CA ASP A 164 14.14 -0.97 -33.38
C ASP A 164 12.99 -1.93 -33.75
N ARG A 165 11.99 -1.45 -34.50
CA ARG A 165 10.80 -2.25 -34.86
C ARG A 165 11.12 -3.39 -35.83
N GLU A 166 12.20 -3.25 -36.57
CA GLU A 166 12.74 -4.23 -37.50
C GLU A 166 13.71 -5.21 -36.80
N PHE A 167 13.84 -5.12 -35.47
CA PHE A 167 14.75 -5.92 -34.64
C PHE A 167 16.23 -5.73 -34.97
N ASN A 168 16.63 -4.56 -35.48
CA ASN A 168 18.04 -4.19 -35.54
C ASN A 168 18.51 -3.69 -34.18
N PHE A 169 19.61 -4.26 -33.68
CA PHE A 169 20.22 -3.84 -32.44
C PHE A 169 20.70 -2.38 -32.51
N GLN A 170 20.34 -1.61 -31.50
CA GLN A 170 20.70 -0.19 -31.39
C GLN A 170 21.83 0.01 -30.39
N LYS A 171 21.61 -0.42 -29.14
CA LYS A 171 22.57 -0.27 -28.04
C LYS A 171 22.22 -1.13 -26.84
N ARG A 172 23.20 -1.31 -25.97
CA ARG A 172 23.04 -1.90 -24.65
C ARG A 172 23.01 -0.80 -23.59
N HIS A 173 22.00 -0.82 -22.73
CA HIS A 173 21.92 0.02 -21.54
C HIS A 173 22.39 -0.76 -20.31
N ILE A 174 22.91 -0.04 -19.32
CA ILE A 174 23.42 -0.59 -18.07
C ILE A 174 22.58 -0.02 -16.93
N ILE A 175 22.09 -0.89 -16.05
CA ILE A 175 21.40 -0.52 -14.82
C ILE A 175 22.28 -0.90 -13.64
N ASN A 176 22.68 0.09 -12.85
CA ASN A 176 23.43 -0.07 -11.60
C ASN A 176 22.54 -0.59 -10.46
N SER A 177 21.97 -1.78 -10.61
CA SER A 177 20.99 -2.37 -9.69
C SER A 177 21.60 -3.17 -8.53
N GLY A 178 22.91 -3.44 -8.59
CA GLY A 178 23.52 -4.56 -7.87
C GLY A 178 23.09 -5.90 -8.47
N TRP A 179 23.66 -6.99 -7.95
CA TRP A 179 23.31 -8.35 -8.40
C TRP A 179 21.83 -8.68 -8.11
N THR A 180 21.16 -9.25 -9.11
CA THR A 180 19.83 -9.87 -9.03
C THR A 180 19.94 -11.34 -9.39
N ARG A 181 19.37 -12.21 -8.56
CA ARG A 181 19.45 -13.67 -8.76
C ARG A 181 18.87 -14.00 -10.14
N LEU A 182 19.64 -14.67 -10.98
CA LEU A 182 19.31 -15.02 -12.36
C LEU A 182 18.91 -13.87 -13.31
N GLY A 183 19.02 -12.61 -12.91
CA GLY A 183 18.71 -11.44 -13.76
C GLY A 183 17.23 -11.08 -13.87
N ILE A 184 16.92 -10.15 -14.78
CA ILE A 184 15.57 -9.65 -15.06
C ILE A 184 14.82 -10.68 -15.92
N GLN A 185 13.60 -11.02 -15.53
CA GLN A 185 12.74 -11.96 -16.25
C GLN A 185 11.57 -11.28 -16.96
N ALA A 186 11.03 -10.21 -16.37
CA ALA A 186 9.88 -9.51 -16.95
C ALA A 186 10.09 -8.00 -16.99
N ALA A 187 9.51 -7.33 -17.97
CA ALA A 187 9.67 -5.88 -18.15
C ALA A 187 8.38 -5.22 -18.62
N THR A 188 8.05 -4.06 -18.05
CA THR A 188 7.00 -3.18 -18.60
C THR A 188 7.32 -1.72 -18.34
N PHE A 189 6.71 -0.82 -19.11
CA PHE A 189 6.74 0.61 -18.86
C PHE A 189 5.37 1.06 -18.36
N ALA A 190 5.30 1.50 -17.11
CA ALA A 190 4.05 1.88 -16.46
C ALA A 190 4.25 3.07 -15.51
N ASP A 191 3.23 3.92 -15.39
CA ASP A 191 3.24 5.10 -14.51
C ASP A 191 4.48 6.01 -14.68
N GLY A 192 4.99 6.10 -15.91
CA GLY A 192 6.13 6.96 -16.25
C GLY A 192 7.52 6.38 -15.93
N ALA A 193 7.61 5.12 -15.52
CA ALA A 193 8.87 4.43 -15.19
C ALA A 193 8.94 3.04 -15.83
N TRP A 194 10.16 2.53 -15.96
CA TRP A 194 10.41 1.12 -16.26
C TRP A 194 10.31 0.29 -14.99
N TRP A 195 9.68 -0.87 -15.12
CA TRP A 195 9.52 -1.86 -14.07
C TRP A 195 10.09 -3.18 -14.53
N PHE A 196 10.96 -3.77 -13.70
CA PHE A 196 11.65 -5.01 -14.02
C PHE A 196 11.42 -6.04 -12.92
N GLY A 197 10.66 -7.09 -13.24
CA GLY A 197 10.52 -8.27 -12.40
C GLY A 197 11.75 -9.13 -12.52
N CYS A 198 12.52 -9.27 -11.44
CA CYS A 198 13.68 -10.17 -11.40
C CYS A 198 13.26 -11.55 -10.92
N TYR A 199 14.08 -12.56 -11.22
CA TYR A 199 13.82 -13.90 -10.72
C TYR A 199 13.88 -13.93 -9.18
N GLY A 200 12.88 -14.56 -8.57
CA GLY A 200 12.66 -14.56 -7.13
C GLY A 200 11.97 -13.26 -6.67
N ASN A 201 12.32 -12.78 -5.48
CA ASN A 201 11.58 -11.73 -4.80
C ASN A 201 12.26 -10.35 -4.95
N THR A 202 12.49 -9.89 -6.19
CA THR A 202 13.09 -8.57 -6.44
C THR A 202 12.39 -7.86 -7.60
N LEU A 203 11.94 -6.64 -7.33
CA LEU A 203 11.39 -5.70 -8.31
C LEU A 203 12.30 -4.48 -8.40
N LEU A 204 12.63 -4.04 -9.62
CA LEU A 204 13.33 -2.78 -9.86
C LEU A 204 12.38 -1.76 -10.46
N LYS A 205 12.43 -0.53 -9.95
CA LYS A 205 11.81 0.65 -10.56
C LYS A 205 12.92 1.53 -11.11
N VAL A 206 12.82 1.90 -12.37
CA VAL A 206 13.91 2.54 -13.12
C VAL A 206 13.36 3.71 -13.93
N SER A 207 14.10 4.82 -14.01
CA SER A 207 13.69 6.01 -14.77
C SER A 207 13.70 5.74 -16.28
N LYS A 208 13.14 6.66 -17.08
CA LYS A 208 13.20 6.60 -18.54
C LYS A 208 14.64 6.60 -19.07
N GLU A 209 15.54 7.21 -18.30
CA GLU A 209 16.98 7.35 -18.56
C GLU A 209 17.80 6.19 -17.95
N TYR A 210 17.14 5.14 -17.43
CA TYR A 210 17.75 3.92 -16.89
C TYR A 210 18.46 4.07 -15.54
N GLU A 211 18.10 5.11 -14.77
CA GLU A 211 18.57 5.28 -13.39
C GLU A 211 17.70 4.48 -12.43
N VAL A 212 18.31 3.78 -11.46
CA VAL A 212 17.57 3.01 -10.46
C VAL A 212 16.86 3.97 -9.50
N LEU A 213 15.53 3.92 -9.49
CA LEU A 213 14.68 4.69 -8.58
C LEU A 213 14.37 3.90 -7.30
N GLY A 214 14.34 2.57 -7.39
CA GLY A 214 14.10 1.70 -6.24
C GLY A 214 14.33 0.22 -6.52
N ARG A 215 14.60 -0.53 -5.45
CA ARG A 215 14.81 -1.98 -5.45
C ARG A 215 14.03 -2.61 -4.31
N TYR A 216 12.91 -3.24 -4.64
CA TYR A 216 11.89 -3.69 -3.69
C TYR A 216 11.91 -5.21 -3.54
N GLN A 217 11.64 -5.70 -2.32
CA GLN A 217 11.35 -7.11 -2.10
C GLN A 217 9.89 -7.39 -2.46
N PHE A 218 9.68 -7.71 -3.74
CA PHE A 218 8.39 -8.07 -4.30
C PHE A 218 8.57 -9.11 -5.42
N ASP A 219 7.79 -10.18 -5.39
CA ASP A 219 7.84 -11.25 -6.38
C ASP A 219 6.87 -10.93 -7.53
N CYS A 220 7.45 -10.75 -8.70
CA CYS A 220 6.76 -10.55 -9.97
C CYS A 220 7.62 -11.08 -11.13
N GLY A 221 8.51 -12.04 -10.84
CA GLY A 221 9.38 -12.64 -11.86
C GLY A 221 8.61 -13.47 -12.90
N TYR A 222 7.35 -13.81 -12.61
CA TYR A 222 6.46 -14.56 -13.51
C TYR A 222 5.79 -13.70 -14.60
N GLY A 223 5.98 -12.37 -14.57
CA GLY A 223 5.35 -11.44 -15.50
C GLY A 223 4.91 -10.14 -14.83
N ILE A 224 5.08 -9.04 -15.55
CA ILE A 224 4.64 -7.72 -15.14
C ILE A 224 4.13 -6.96 -16.37
N GLU A 225 2.97 -6.34 -16.25
CA GLU A 225 2.36 -5.59 -17.35
C GLU A 225 1.74 -4.29 -16.81
N GLN A 226 1.58 -3.28 -17.65
CA GLN A 226 0.85 -2.08 -17.30
C GLN A 226 -0.63 -2.41 -17.06
N ALA A 227 -1.17 -1.98 -15.92
CA ALA A 227 -2.59 -2.13 -15.67
C ALA A 227 -3.43 -1.01 -16.32
N PRO A 228 -4.65 -1.32 -16.78
CA PRO A 228 -5.63 -0.29 -17.13
C PRO A 228 -5.88 0.66 -15.96
N GLY A 229 -6.04 1.95 -16.22
CA GLY A 229 -6.28 2.94 -15.17
C GLY A 229 -5.05 3.32 -14.33
N GLY A 230 -3.90 2.69 -14.58
CA GLY A 230 -2.64 2.94 -13.87
C GLY A 230 -2.25 1.80 -12.93
N GLY A 231 -0.97 1.77 -12.54
CA GLY A 231 -0.40 0.68 -11.77
C GLY A 231 0.07 -0.50 -12.63
N LEU A 232 0.13 -1.67 -12.00
CA LEU A 232 0.77 -2.87 -12.53
C LEU A 232 -0.17 -4.07 -12.47
N LEU A 233 -0.16 -4.92 -13.49
CA LEU A 233 -0.59 -6.31 -13.40
C LEU A 233 0.64 -7.13 -13.01
N THR A 234 0.62 -7.76 -11.84
CA THR A 234 1.70 -8.63 -11.38
C THR A 234 1.27 -10.09 -11.51
N ALA A 235 2.05 -10.88 -12.22
CA ALA A 235 1.76 -12.29 -12.43
C ALA A 235 2.29 -13.18 -11.31
N SER A 236 1.61 -14.30 -11.09
CA SER A 236 1.97 -15.36 -10.16
C SER A 236 1.54 -16.71 -10.72
N GLY A 237 2.12 -17.80 -10.22
CA GLY A 237 1.70 -19.15 -10.59
C GLY A 237 2.13 -20.16 -9.54
N ASP A 238 1.34 -21.23 -9.41
CA ASP A 238 1.60 -22.35 -8.50
C ASP A 238 1.74 -23.63 -9.31
N CYS A 239 2.79 -24.41 -9.04
CA CYS A 239 3.03 -25.70 -9.69
C CYS A 239 2.81 -26.85 -8.71
N SER A 240 2.20 -27.93 -9.21
CA SER A 240 2.17 -29.21 -8.51
C SER A 240 2.53 -30.33 -9.48
N ASP A 241 3.21 -31.36 -8.98
CA ASP A 241 3.74 -32.45 -9.81
C ASP A 241 2.63 -33.16 -10.61
N ASP A 242 1.44 -33.31 -10.01
CA ASP A 242 0.33 -34.05 -10.61
C ASP A 242 -0.60 -33.19 -11.49
N ALA A 243 -0.67 -31.87 -11.27
CA ALA A 243 -1.65 -31.00 -11.93
C ALA A 243 -1.02 -29.93 -12.85
N GLY A 244 0.30 -29.89 -12.98
CA GLY A 244 1.00 -28.83 -13.73
C GLY A 244 0.97 -27.49 -13.00
N CYS A 245 1.13 -26.40 -13.74
CA CYS A 245 1.30 -25.05 -13.25
C CYS A 245 0.12 -24.14 -13.65
N SER A 246 -0.36 -23.33 -12.72
CA SER A 246 -1.34 -22.26 -12.98
C SER A 246 -0.66 -20.93 -13.29
N GLY A 247 -1.44 -19.99 -13.81
CA GLY A 247 -1.07 -18.58 -13.93
C GLY A 247 -2.21 -17.70 -13.44
N ALA A 248 -1.87 -16.56 -12.82
CA ALA A 248 -2.82 -15.54 -12.43
C ALA A 248 -2.15 -14.17 -12.50
N VAL A 249 -2.93 -13.12 -12.79
CA VAL A 249 -2.51 -11.73 -12.63
C VAL A 249 -3.37 -11.05 -11.59
N ARG A 250 -2.77 -10.10 -10.87
CA ARG A 250 -3.48 -9.22 -9.96
C ARG A 250 -3.14 -7.77 -10.26
N HIS A 251 -4.17 -6.93 -10.31
CA HIS A 251 -3.96 -5.48 -10.40
C HIS A 251 -3.42 -4.94 -9.08
N ARG A 252 -2.34 -4.18 -9.16
CA ARG A 252 -1.61 -3.56 -8.06
C ARG A 252 -1.45 -2.08 -8.34
N LEU A 253 -1.93 -1.24 -7.44
CA LEU A 253 -1.60 0.17 -7.48
C LEU A 253 -0.15 0.39 -7.04
N THR A 254 0.52 1.34 -7.68
CA THR A 254 1.79 1.85 -7.20
C THR A 254 1.56 2.74 -5.99
N HIS A 255 2.57 2.90 -5.14
CA HIS A 255 2.49 3.64 -3.89
C HIS A 255 1.98 5.07 -4.08
N ALA A 256 2.40 5.73 -5.16
CA ALA A 256 1.97 7.09 -5.51
C ALA A 256 0.50 7.18 -6.00
N LEU A 257 -0.09 6.07 -6.44
CA LEU A 257 -1.49 6.02 -6.87
C LEU A 257 -2.45 5.72 -5.72
N PHE A 258 -1.96 5.22 -4.58
CA PHE A 258 -2.82 4.81 -3.46
C PHE A 258 -3.65 5.97 -2.89
N GLY A 259 -3.03 7.13 -2.65
CA GLY A 259 -3.73 8.35 -2.22
C GLY A 259 -4.67 8.94 -3.28
N LYS A 260 -4.45 8.59 -4.56
CA LYS A 260 -5.26 9.07 -5.69
C LYS A 260 -6.50 8.22 -5.96
N ARG A 261 -6.70 7.13 -5.21
CA ARG A 261 -7.92 6.29 -5.29
C ARG A 261 -9.19 7.08 -4.95
N VAL A 262 -9.06 8.11 -4.11
CA VAL A 262 -10.17 8.96 -3.70
C VAL A 262 -9.92 10.37 -4.22
N SER A 263 -10.69 10.77 -5.23
CA SER A 263 -10.67 12.12 -5.80
C SER A 263 -11.61 13.09 -5.06
N GLN A 264 -12.59 12.55 -4.33
CA GLN A 264 -13.51 13.33 -3.51
C GLN A 264 -12.94 13.58 -2.10
N PRO A 265 -13.41 14.63 -1.40
CA PRO A 265 -13.09 14.82 0.01
C PRO A 265 -13.53 13.63 0.84
N ILE A 266 -12.63 13.12 1.68
CA ILE A 266 -12.99 12.08 2.63
C ILE A 266 -13.74 12.70 3.80
N THR A 267 -14.81 12.03 4.21
CA THR A 267 -15.72 12.44 5.27
C THR A 267 -15.81 11.44 6.41
N ARG A 268 -15.52 10.15 6.17
CA ARG A 268 -15.70 9.08 7.16
C ARG A 268 -14.45 8.22 7.31
N ILE A 269 -13.81 8.31 8.47
CA ILE A 269 -12.60 7.54 8.79
C ILE A 269 -12.84 6.75 10.06
N GLY A 270 -12.62 5.43 10.02
CA GLY A 270 -12.59 4.57 11.19
C GLY A 270 -11.16 4.27 11.64
N PHE A 271 -10.94 4.02 12.92
CA PHE A 271 -9.68 3.44 13.39
C PHE A 271 -9.87 2.55 14.63
N GLY A 272 -8.91 1.66 14.86
CA GLY A 272 -8.87 0.84 16.08
C GLY A 272 -7.58 0.05 16.23
N SER A 273 -7.42 -0.54 17.42
CA SER A 273 -6.25 -1.33 17.80
C SER A 273 -6.66 -2.57 18.61
N CYS A 274 -5.68 -3.44 18.90
CA CYS A 274 -5.80 -4.54 19.87
C CYS A 274 -6.87 -5.57 19.46
N ILE A 275 -6.59 -6.26 18.36
CA ILE A 275 -7.39 -7.37 17.82
C ILE A 275 -6.70 -8.68 18.17
N LYS A 276 -7.24 -9.37 19.17
CA LYS A 276 -6.92 -10.76 19.43
C LYS A 276 -7.58 -11.66 18.41
N GLN A 277 -6.80 -12.00 17.38
CA GLN A 277 -7.20 -12.78 16.21
C GLN A 277 -7.86 -14.13 16.56
N GLN A 278 -7.50 -14.78 17.68
CA GLN A 278 -8.15 -16.03 18.08
C GLN A 278 -9.59 -15.83 18.57
N ASN A 279 -9.92 -14.65 19.07
CA ASN A 279 -11.23 -14.35 19.63
C ASN A 279 -12.22 -13.92 18.54
N PRO A 280 -13.53 -14.03 18.77
CA PRO A 280 -14.53 -13.31 18.00
C PRO A 280 -14.23 -11.81 17.97
N ALA A 281 -14.53 -11.15 16.85
CA ALA A 281 -14.39 -9.70 16.70
C ALA A 281 -15.72 -9.11 16.19
N PRO A 282 -16.78 -9.12 17.00
CA PRO A 282 -18.14 -8.72 16.58
C PRO A 282 -18.22 -7.26 16.12
N LEU A 283 -17.33 -6.38 16.59
CA LEU A 283 -17.25 -4.99 16.16
C LEU A 283 -17.02 -4.79 14.66
N PHE A 284 -16.53 -5.79 13.92
CA PHE A 284 -16.48 -5.68 12.47
C PHE A 284 -17.85 -5.38 11.85
N SER A 285 -18.95 -5.83 12.47
CA SER A 285 -20.29 -5.45 12.00
C SER A 285 -20.51 -3.95 12.14
N ASN A 286 -20.25 -3.40 13.32
CA ASN A 286 -20.42 -1.96 13.59
C ASN A 286 -19.49 -1.10 12.73
N ILE A 287 -18.26 -1.57 12.46
CA ILE A 287 -17.32 -0.89 11.55
C ILE A 287 -17.88 -0.89 10.12
N LEU A 288 -18.42 -2.01 9.65
CA LEU A 288 -19.03 -2.10 8.32
C LEU A 288 -20.31 -1.26 8.21
N ASP A 289 -21.12 -1.20 9.27
CA ASP A 289 -22.32 -0.35 9.32
C ASP A 289 -21.96 1.14 9.35
N TYR A 290 -20.80 1.48 9.93
CA TYR A 290 -20.21 2.81 9.80
C TYR A 290 -19.66 3.09 8.38
N ASP A 291 -19.60 2.10 7.48
CA ASP A 291 -19.24 2.29 6.06
C ASP A 291 -18.10 3.32 5.84
N PRO A 292 -16.90 3.08 6.42
CA PRO A 292 -15.80 4.02 6.36
C PRO A 292 -15.18 4.05 4.96
N GLU A 293 -14.79 5.23 4.51
CA GLU A 293 -13.96 5.39 3.30
C GLU A 293 -12.51 4.96 3.57
N LEU A 294 -12.04 5.20 4.81
CA LEU A 294 -10.75 4.79 5.33
C LEU A 294 -10.90 4.05 6.66
N PHE A 295 -10.22 2.92 6.82
CA PHE A 295 -10.05 2.29 8.14
C PHE A 295 -8.57 2.13 8.50
N LEU A 296 -8.19 2.63 9.67
CA LEU A 296 -6.82 2.63 10.16
C LEU A 296 -6.63 1.57 11.26
N TYR A 297 -5.79 0.60 10.96
CA TYR A 297 -5.29 -0.41 11.88
C TYR A 297 -4.03 0.11 12.54
N ILE A 298 -4.13 0.61 13.77
CA ILE A 298 -3.06 1.43 14.36
C ILE A 298 -2.18 0.67 15.35
N GLY A 299 -2.33 -0.65 15.50
CA GLY A 299 -1.47 -1.43 16.38
C GLY A 299 -2.14 -2.63 17.00
N ASP A 300 -1.35 -3.61 17.43
CA ASP A 300 -1.82 -4.89 17.98
C ASP A 300 -2.89 -5.54 17.10
N ASN A 301 -2.66 -5.52 15.79
CA ASN A 301 -3.62 -6.05 14.83
C ASN A 301 -3.75 -7.57 14.95
N ILE A 302 -2.72 -8.20 15.51
CA ILE A 302 -2.71 -9.58 15.99
C ILE A 302 -1.87 -9.68 17.26
N TYR A 303 -2.13 -10.70 18.09
CA TYR A 303 -1.28 -11.04 19.23
C TYR A 303 -0.19 -12.01 18.80
N GLY A 304 0.91 -11.45 18.26
CA GLY A 304 1.93 -12.09 17.43
C GLY A 304 3.13 -12.67 18.16
N ASP A 305 3.35 -12.40 19.44
CA ASP A 305 4.59 -12.66 20.21
C ASP A 305 5.28 -13.99 19.88
N THR A 306 6.43 -13.91 19.21
CA THR A 306 7.22 -15.08 18.80
C THR A 306 8.54 -14.65 18.15
N ASP A 307 9.55 -15.51 18.18
CA ASP A 307 10.73 -15.41 17.28
C ASP A 307 10.58 -16.30 16.02
N ASP A 308 9.47 -17.02 15.88
CA ASP A 308 9.18 -17.91 14.76
C ASP A 308 8.22 -17.25 13.75
N MET A 309 8.76 -16.89 12.59
CA MET A 309 8.02 -16.22 11.52
C MET A 309 6.94 -17.10 10.87
N ALA A 310 7.00 -18.43 11.01
CA ALA A 310 5.90 -19.29 10.60
C ALA A 310 4.69 -19.12 11.54
N VAL A 311 4.94 -19.00 12.84
CA VAL A 311 3.89 -18.73 13.85
C VAL A 311 3.29 -17.36 13.62
N LEU A 312 4.10 -16.31 13.42
CA LEU A 312 3.60 -14.96 13.16
C LEU A 312 2.72 -14.92 11.89
N ARG A 313 3.18 -15.56 10.80
CA ARG A 313 2.42 -15.69 9.55
C ARG A 313 1.10 -16.43 9.75
N ALA A 314 1.09 -17.53 10.50
CA ALA A 314 -0.12 -18.27 10.81
C ALA A 314 -1.13 -17.44 11.62
N LYS A 315 -0.65 -16.60 12.54
CA LYS A 315 -1.49 -15.67 13.30
C LYS A 315 -2.11 -14.59 12.41
N TYR A 316 -1.34 -14.01 11.49
CA TYR A 316 -1.88 -13.10 10.47
C TYR A 316 -2.94 -13.78 9.60
N LYS A 317 -2.71 -15.03 9.18
CA LYS A 317 -3.70 -15.82 8.43
C LYS A 317 -5.02 -15.94 9.16
N VAL A 318 -5.02 -16.16 10.48
CA VAL A 318 -6.26 -16.22 11.29
C VAL A 318 -7.04 -14.90 11.25
N LEU A 319 -6.36 -13.74 11.29
CA LEU A 319 -7.03 -12.44 11.10
C LEU A 319 -7.60 -12.32 9.68
N GLY A 320 -6.79 -12.62 8.67
CA GLY A 320 -7.16 -12.55 7.25
C GLY A 320 -8.28 -13.51 6.85
N GLU A 321 -8.57 -14.52 7.68
CA GLU A 321 -9.68 -15.47 7.51
C GLU A 321 -11.00 -14.97 8.08
N LYS A 322 -11.02 -13.90 8.89
CA LYS A 322 -12.27 -13.34 9.42
C LYS A 322 -13.08 -12.68 8.31
N ASP A 323 -14.36 -13.05 8.21
CA ASP A 323 -15.27 -12.47 7.21
C ASP A 323 -15.42 -10.95 7.36
N GLY A 324 -15.49 -10.44 8.59
CA GLY A 324 -15.55 -9.00 8.86
C GLY A 324 -14.33 -8.25 8.34
N PHE A 325 -13.13 -8.79 8.55
CA PHE A 325 -11.88 -8.23 8.03
C PHE A 325 -11.89 -8.22 6.49
N ARG A 326 -12.22 -9.36 5.86
CA ARG A 326 -12.26 -9.49 4.39
C ARG A 326 -13.28 -8.55 3.75
N ARG A 327 -14.45 -8.37 4.36
CA ARG A 327 -15.47 -7.43 3.89
C ARG A 327 -14.98 -6.00 3.98
N LEU A 328 -14.35 -5.63 5.10
CA LEU A 328 -13.84 -4.28 5.29
C LEU A 328 -12.71 -3.94 4.32
N GLN A 329 -11.79 -4.87 4.08
CA GLN A 329 -10.73 -4.75 3.06
C GLN A 329 -11.27 -4.51 1.64
N LYS A 330 -12.50 -4.96 1.35
CA LYS A 330 -13.15 -4.77 0.05
C LYS A 330 -13.94 -3.47 -0.03
N SER A 331 -14.55 -3.02 1.08
CA SER A 331 -15.43 -1.85 1.09
C SER A 331 -14.72 -0.55 1.45
N ALA A 332 -13.59 -0.60 2.15
CA ALA A 332 -12.84 0.57 2.62
C ALA A 332 -11.38 0.52 2.17
N ILE A 333 -10.75 1.69 2.05
CA ILE A 333 -9.30 1.76 1.97
C ILE A 333 -8.73 1.50 3.36
N THR A 334 -7.96 0.43 3.52
CA THR A 334 -7.34 0.13 4.81
C THR A 334 -5.88 0.49 4.81
N LEU A 335 -5.44 1.14 5.89
CA LEU A 335 -4.04 1.44 6.16
C LEU A 335 -3.66 0.86 7.50
N ALA A 336 -2.40 0.44 7.65
CA ALA A 336 -1.93 -0.19 8.87
C ALA A 336 -0.54 0.27 9.29
N THR A 337 -0.35 0.35 10.61
CA THR A 337 0.93 0.24 11.30
C THR A 337 0.79 -0.83 12.40
N TRP A 338 1.90 -1.26 13.00
CA TRP A 338 1.89 -2.25 14.08
C TRP A 338 2.03 -1.62 15.47
N ASP A 339 1.89 -2.45 16.48
CA ASP A 339 2.41 -2.24 17.82
C ASP A 339 3.27 -3.45 18.25
N ASP A 340 3.56 -3.65 19.53
CA ASP A 340 4.51 -4.68 19.97
C ASP A 340 4.08 -6.10 19.62
N HIS A 341 2.79 -6.41 19.78
CA HIS A 341 2.36 -7.78 19.61
C HIS A 341 2.46 -8.23 18.15
N ASP A 342 2.11 -7.41 17.18
CA ASP A 342 2.24 -7.71 15.75
C ASP A 342 3.62 -7.35 15.16
N TYR A 343 4.42 -6.54 15.87
CA TYR A 343 5.88 -6.47 15.71
C TYR A 343 6.57 -7.79 16.06
N GLY A 344 6.06 -8.49 17.09
CA GLY A 344 6.42 -9.86 17.41
C GLY A 344 6.93 -10.11 18.83
N VAL A 345 6.91 -9.10 19.71
CA VAL A 345 7.27 -9.27 21.14
C VAL A 345 6.75 -8.11 21.99
N ASN A 346 6.00 -8.44 23.03
CA ASN A 346 5.46 -7.50 24.02
C ASN A 346 6.51 -6.51 24.56
N ASP A 347 6.16 -5.22 24.57
CA ASP A 347 6.98 -4.08 24.93
C ASP A 347 8.34 -4.04 24.19
N GLY A 348 8.44 -4.65 23.01
CA GLY A 348 9.67 -4.76 22.25
C GLY A 348 10.06 -3.51 21.47
N GLY A 349 11.36 -3.31 21.30
CA GLY A 349 11.92 -2.20 20.52
C GLY A 349 12.98 -2.67 19.54
N ALA A 350 14.00 -1.83 19.32
CA ALA A 350 15.11 -2.09 18.41
C ALA A 350 15.91 -3.37 18.73
N GLY A 351 15.84 -3.87 19.97
CA GLY A 351 16.51 -5.10 20.41
C GLY A 351 15.89 -6.40 19.88
N TYR A 352 14.68 -6.35 19.30
CA TYR A 352 14.02 -7.54 18.76
C TYR A 352 14.70 -8.04 17.48
N LYS A 353 15.21 -9.28 17.52
CA LYS A 353 16.07 -9.82 16.46
C LYS A 353 15.33 -10.07 15.14
N GLN A 354 14.02 -10.35 15.19
CA GLN A 354 13.24 -10.67 14.00
C GLN A 354 12.54 -9.46 13.36
N ARG A 355 12.80 -8.23 13.81
CA ARG A 355 12.13 -7.00 13.32
C ARG A 355 12.06 -6.88 11.79
N LYS A 356 13.14 -7.24 11.08
CA LYS A 356 13.18 -7.23 9.61
C LYS A 356 12.30 -8.31 8.98
N ALA A 357 12.26 -9.51 9.57
CA ALA A 357 11.42 -10.59 9.08
C ALA A 357 9.94 -10.35 9.40
N SER A 358 9.62 -9.81 10.58
CA SER A 358 8.28 -9.34 10.92
C SER A 358 7.81 -8.24 9.96
N GLN A 359 8.68 -7.28 9.62
CA GLN A 359 8.37 -6.23 8.63
C GLN A 359 8.00 -6.79 7.27
N GLN A 360 8.73 -7.79 6.78
CA GLN A 360 8.43 -8.45 5.51
C GLN A 360 7.06 -9.13 5.55
N LEU A 361 6.73 -9.83 6.65
CA LEU A 361 5.42 -10.44 6.84
C LEU A 361 4.30 -9.40 6.94
N PHE A 362 4.55 -8.29 7.62
CA PHE A 362 3.61 -7.17 7.72
C PHE A 362 3.27 -6.62 6.32
N ALA A 363 4.29 -6.24 5.54
CA ALA A 363 4.10 -5.72 4.18
C ALA A 363 3.49 -6.76 3.22
N GLN A 364 3.68 -8.06 3.48
CA GLN A 364 3.02 -9.13 2.73
C GLN A 364 1.52 -9.25 3.11
N PHE A 365 1.21 -9.27 4.41
CA PHE A 365 -0.16 -9.45 4.89
C PHE A 365 -1.07 -8.27 4.55
N TRP A 366 -0.57 -7.05 4.74
CA TRP A 366 -1.30 -5.81 4.40
C TRP A 366 -1.27 -5.47 2.92
N ASP A 367 -0.67 -6.35 2.10
CA ASP A 367 -0.70 -6.27 0.64
C ASP A 367 -0.17 -4.93 0.10
N ASP A 368 0.91 -4.45 0.72
CA ASP A 368 1.58 -3.20 0.36
C ASP A 368 1.82 -3.09 -1.14
N ALA A 369 1.74 -1.87 -1.67
CA ALA A 369 2.10 -1.59 -3.06
C ALA A 369 3.47 -2.21 -3.43
N PRO A 370 3.68 -2.66 -4.68
CA PRO A 370 4.94 -3.27 -5.10
C PRO A 370 6.17 -2.37 -4.85
N ASP A 371 6.00 -1.05 -4.98
CA ASP A 371 7.02 -0.03 -4.69
C ASP A 371 6.84 0.67 -3.34
N SER A 372 6.13 0.06 -2.39
CA SER A 372 6.03 0.59 -1.03
C SER A 372 7.43 0.76 -0.42
N PRO A 373 7.78 1.94 0.12
CA PRO A 373 9.03 2.14 0.85
C PRO A 373 9.20 1.14 1.99
N ARG A 374 8.11 0.65 2.59
CA ARG A 374 8.11 -0.34 3.68
C ARG A 374 8.66 -1.71 3.28
N ARG A 375 8.85 -1.98 1.98
CA ARG A 375 9.48 -3.21 1.48
C ARG A 375 11.01 -3.15 1.49
N MET A 376 11.61 -2.00 1.82
CA MET A 376 13.06 -1.79 1.74
C MET A 376 13.63 -0.91 2.85
N ARG A 377 12.94 0.15 3.23
CA ARG A 377 13.31 1.03 4.34
C ARG A 377 13.05 0.31 5.66
N GLU A 378 13.90 0.50 6.66
CA GLU A 378 13.65 0.01 8.02
C GLU A 378 12.38 0.64 8.62
N GLY A 379 11.52 -0.18 9.25
CA GLY A 379 10.25 0.25 9.85
C GLY A 379 9.05 0.26 8.90
N VAL A 380 7.83 0.19 9.47
CA VAL A 380 6.55 0.13 8.73
C VAL A 380 5.80 1.46 8.67
N TYR A 381 6.47 2.58 8.99
CA TYR A 381 5.87 3.89 8.88
C TYR A 381 5.59 4.28 7.44
N ASP A 382 4.51 5.05 7.22
CA ASP A 382 4.04 5.43 5.89
C ASP A 382 3.15 6.67 5.93
N ALA A 383 2.90 7.29 4.77
CA ALA A 383 1.99 8.43 4.69
C ALA A 383 1.25 8.49 3.34
N HIS A 384 -0.01 8.91 3.39
CA HIS A 384 -0.89 9.06 2.22
C HIS A 384 -1.69 10.35 2.32
N VAL A 385 -1.95 11.00 1.19
CA VAL A 385 -2.82 12.18 1.09
C VAL A 385 -4.01 11.83 0.23
N PHE A 386 -5.20 12.14 0.73
CA PHE A 386 -6.48 11.91 0.06
C PHE A 386 -7.25 13.22 -0.13
N GLY A 387 -8.13 13.25 -1.12
CA GLY A 387 -9.00 14.39 -1.40
C GLY A 387 -8.33 15.50 -2.23
N PRO A 388 -9.14 16.44 -2.75
CA PRO A 388 -8.68 17.53 -3.60
C PRO A 388 -8.04 18.66 -2.77
N PRO A 389 -7.18 19.52 -3.37
CA PRO A 389 -6.64 20.70 -2.69
C PRO A 389 -7.74 21.55 -2.02
N GLY A 390 -7.53 21.92 -0.75
CA GLY A 390 -8.51 22.64 0.07
C GLY A 390 -9.37 21.73 0.95
N GLN A 391 -9.38 20.43 0.68
CA GLN A 391 -10.09 19.41 1.48
C GLN A 391 -9.25 18.13 1.60
N ARG A 392 -7.92 18.29 1.75
CA ARG A 392 -6.98 17.17 1.84
C ARG A 392 -6.89 16.65 3.25
N VAL A 393 -6.92 15.32 3.36
CA VAL A 393 -6.61 14.59 4.57
C VAL A 393 -5.31 13.83 4.36
N GLN A 394 -4.29 14.15 5.16
CA GLN A 394 -3.05 13.39 5.23
C GLN A 394 -3.11 12.41 6.39
N ILE A 395 -2.86 11.14 6.10
CA ILE A 395 -2.66 10.09 7.09
C ILE A 395 -1.15 9.88 7.25
N ILE A 396 -0.64 9.99 8.47
CA ILE A 396 0.76 9.74 8.82
C ILE A 396 0.80 8.58 9.81
N LEU A 397 1.26 7.42 9.37
CA LEU A 397 1.41 6.23 10.18
C LEU A 397 2.82 6.20 10.77
N LEU A 398 2.94 6.33 12.09
CA LEU A 398 4.21 6.15 12.79
C LEU A 398 4.46 4.67 13.08
N ASP A 399 5.72 4.36 13.34
CA ASP A 399 6.22 3.08 13.82
C ASP A 399 7.00 3.40 15.09
N THR A 400 6.43 3.06 16.24
CA THR A 400 7.03 3.35 17.55
C THR A 400 7.75 2.14 18.12
N ARG A 401 8.08 1.13 17.30
CA ARG A 401 8.71 -0.12 17.75
C ARG A 401 10.07 -0.35 17.10
N TYR A 402 10.19 -0.24 15.78
CA TYR A 402 11.38 -0.71 15.04
C TYR A 402 12.71 -0.11 15.52
N PHE A 403 12.68 1.19 15.85
CA PHE A 403 13.85 1.96 16.28
C PHE A 403 13.92 2.21 17.77
N ARG A 404 12.82 1.94 18.49
CA ARG A 404 12.64 2.40 19.85
C ARG A 404 13.67 1.79 20.80
N SER A 405 14.30 2.63 21.62
CA SER A 405 15.20 2.20 22.68
C SER A 405 14.46 1.44 23.79
N ASP A 406 15.19 0.63 24.55
CA ASP A 406 14.62 -0.03 25.72
C ASP A 406 14.05 0.99 26.71
N LEU A 407 12.84 0.72 27.21
CA LEU A 407 12.25 1.58 28.24
C LEU A 407 12.93 1.36 29.58
N LYS A 408 13.11 2.46 30.33
CA LYS A 408 13.57 2.41 31.71
C LYS A 408 12.52 1.70 32.58
N LYS A 409 12.95 0.63 33.24
CA LYS A 409 12.17 -0.14 34.20
C LYS A 409 12.56 0.22 35.64
N GLY A 410 11.59 0.18 36.54
CA GLY A 410 11.78 0.37 37.98
C GLY A 410 10.85 -0.53 38.79
N GLU A 411 10.64 -0.18 40.05
CA GLU A 411 9.65 -0.88 40.89
C GLU A 411 8.26 -0.79 40.24
N ARG A 412 7.57 -1.93 40.19
CA ARG A 412 6.27 -2.02 39.52
C ARG A 412 5.25 -1.14 40.24
N ARG A 413 4.66 -0.20 39.51
CA ARG A 413 3.61 0.70 39.99
C ARG A 413 2.30 0.45 39.27
N VAL A 414 1.28 1.24 39.59
CA VAL A 414 0.00 1.15 38.89
C VAL A 414 0.24 1.38 37.39
N GLY A 415 -0.35 0.51 36.57
CA GLY A 415 -0.08 0.44 35.14
C GLY A 415 1.03 -0.53 34.76
N GLY A 416 2.21 -0.48 35.40
CA GLY A 416 3.34 -1.33 35.02
C GLY A 416 4.69 -0.85 35.54
N PRO A 417 5.81 -1.37 35.00
CA PRO A 417 7.15 -1.14 35.51
C PRO A 417 7.87 0.07 34.89
N TYR A 418 7.25 0.78 33.95
CA TYR A 418 7.94 1.79 33.15
C TYR A 418 8.05 3.15 33.84
N TYR A 419 9.15 3.85 33.59
CA TYR A 419 9.45 5.18 34.09
C TYR A 419 10.03 6.06 32.98
N PRO A 420 9.83 7.40 33.04
CA PRO A 420 10.51 8.32 32.15
C PRO A 420 12.03 8.18 32.21
N SER A 421 12.65 8.20 31.03
CA SER A 421 14.10 8.26 30.85
C SER A 421 14.49 9.64 30.30
N ASP A 422 15.40 10.32 31.01
CA ASP A 422 15.99 11.58 30.53
C ASP A 422 17.27 11.35 29.70
N ASP A 423 17.52 10.10 29.30
CA ASP A 423 18.65 9.75 28.44
C ASP A 423 18.51 10.41 27.06
N PRO A 424 19.41 11.33 26.66
CA PRO A 424 19.34 12.01 25.37
C PRO A 424 19.64 11.09 24.18
N GLN A 425 20.13 9.87 24.41
CA GLN A 425 20.35 8.88 23.35
C GLN A 425 19.15 7.95 23.13
N ALA A 426 18.18 7.95 24.06
CA ALA A 426 16.99 7.13 23.91
C ALA A 426 16.08 7.73 22.83
N THR A 427 15.58 6.88 21.92
CA THR A 427 14.75 7.31 20.79
C THR A 427 13.46 6.49 20.70
N MET A 428 12.40 7.12 20.17
CA MET A 428 11.15 6.47 19.81
C MET A 428 11.16 6.06 18.33
N LEU A 429 11.43 7.03 17.46
CA LEU A 429 11.31 6.86 16.00
C LEU A 429 12.64 6.60 15.31
N GLY A 430 13.77 6.92 15.94
CA GLY A 430 15.07 6.96 15.27
C GLY A 430 15.19 8.10 14.25
N GLU A 431 16.42 8.49 13.91
CA GLU A 431 16.68 9.68 13.08
C GLU A 431 16.08 9.57 11.66
N ALA A 432 16.15 8.40 11.03
CA ALA A 432 15.63 8.21 9.68
C ALA A 432 14.12 8.50 9.58
N GLN A 433 13.35 8.08 10.58
CA GLN A 433 11.91 8.34 10.63
C GLN A 433 11.62 9.77 11.09
N TRP A 434 12.42 10.37 11.97
CA TRP A 434 12.31 11.79 12.31
C TRP A 434 12.50 12.70 11.10
N ASP A 435 13.55 12.46 10.30
CA ASP A 435 13.82 13.19 9.06
C ASP A 435 12.70 13.01 8.04
N TRP A 436 12.14 11.79 7.97
CA TRP A 436 10.98 11.51 7.14
C TRP A 436 9.73 12.26 7.63
N LEU A 437 9.45 12.26 8.94
CA LEU A 437 8.29 12.91 9.53
C LEU A 437 8.35 14.44 9.32
N GLU A 438 9.54 15.05 9.45
CA GLU A 438 9.71 16.47 9.13
C GLU A 438 9.31 16.78 7.69
N LYS A 439 9.68 15.92 6.73
CA LYS A 439 9.28 16.09 5.33
C LYS A 439 7.78 15.90 5.15
N GLN A 440 7.18 14.92 5.83
CA GLN A 440 5.74 14.67 5.75
C GLN A 440 4.90 15.83 6.29
N LEU A 441 5.32 16.44 7.40
CA LEU A 441 4.61 17.59 7.97
C LEU A 441 4.67 18.84 7.08
N ARG A 442 5.55 18.87 6.08
CA ARG A 442 5.61 19.91 5.04
C ARG A 442 4.79 19.58 3.79
N VAL A 443 4.27 18.35 3.67
CA VAL A 443 3.36 17.99 2.57
C VAL A 443 2.06 18.78 2.73
N PRO A 444 1.56 19.43 1.66
CA PRO A 444 0.30 20.17 1.72
C PRO A 444 -0.89 19.29 2.10
N ALA A 445 -1.57 19.67 3.19
CA ALA A 445 -2.79 19.05 3.69
C ALA A 445 -3.54 20.03 4.59
N GLU A 446 -4.86 19.92 4.64
CA GLU A 446 -5.71 20.71 5.52
C GLU A 446 -5.87 20.00 6.87
N ILE A 447 -6.13 18.69 6.85
CA ILE A 447 -6.17 17.82 8.04
C ILE A 447 -4.98 16.86 8.03
N ARG A 448 -4.31 16.67 9.17
CA ARG A 448 -3.21 15.72 9.36
C ARG A 448 -3.48 14.80 10.54
N LEU A 449 -3.77 13.55 10.23
CA LEU A 449 -3.99 12.50 11.23
C LEU A 449 -2.70 11.71 11.46
N VAL A 450 -2.10 11.88 12.63
CA VAL A 450 -0.89 11.14 13.02
C VAL A 450 -1.30 9.92 13.84
N ALA A 451 -1.14 8.73 13.28
CA ALA A 451 -1.36 7.47 13.99
C ALA A 451 -0.09 7.04 14.72
N SER A 452 -0.18 6.93 16.04
CA SER A 452 0.86 6.39 16.92
C SER A 452 0.31 5.15 17.60
N SER A 453 1.00 4.01 17.58
CA SER A 453 0.43 2.80 18.16
C SER A 453 0.24 2.89 19.68
N ILE A 454 1.11 3.67 20.34
CA ILE A 454 1.03 4.01 21.76
C ILE A 454 0.61 5.47 21.98
N GLN A 455 0.08 5.76 23.16
CA GLN A 455 -0.38 7.11 23.54
C GLN A 455 0.75 8.16 23.53
N LEU A 456 0.49 9.32 22.91
CA LEU A 456 1.44 10.43 22.77
C LEU A 456 1.24 11.54 23.79
N VAL A 457 0.01 12.03 23.94
CA VAL A 457 -0.33 13.13 24.87
C VAL A 457 -0.54 12.64 26.30
N PRO A 458 -1.20 11.50 26.57
CA PRO A 458 -1.30 10.95 27.91
C PRO A 458 0.06 10.81 28.61
N ALA A 459 0.10 11.11 29.91
CA ALA A 459 1.30 11.00 30.74
C ALA A 459 1.22 9.77 31.66
N ALA A 460 0.92 8.60 31.11
CA ALA A 460 0.65 7.40 31.89
C ALA A 460 1.93 6.85 32.53
N ALA A 461 1.98 6.88 33.87
CA ALA A 461 3.23 6.67 34.58
C ALA A 461 3.80 5.24 34.41
N GLY A 462 3.02 4.16 34.44
CA GLY A 462 3.56 2.79 34.52
C GLY A 462 3.59 1.96 33.23
N GLN A 463 2.93 2.38 32.17
CA GLN A 463 2.78 1.60 30.93
C GLN A 463 3.54 2.26 29.78
N GLU A 464 3.63 1.55 28.65
CA GLU A 464 4.28 2.08 27.45
C GLU A 464 3.51 3.27 26.88
N THR A 465 4.19 4.41 26.74
CA THR A 465 3.71 5.66 26.14
C THR A 465 4.89 6.53 25.71
N TRP A 466 4.64 7.58 24.93
CA TRP A 466 5.65 8.60 24.66
C TRP A 466 6.17 9.31 25.91
N ALA A 467 5.42 9.31 27.03
CA ALA A 467 5.88 9.89 28.29
C ALA A 467 7.04 9.11 28.93
N ASN A 468 7.33 7.87 28.48
CA ASN A 468 8.53 7.16 28.89
C ASN A 468 9.81 7.76 28.25
N LEU A 469 9.69 8.46 27.11
CA LEU A 469 10.77 9.14 26.39
C LEU A 469 10.45 10.64 26.24
N PRO A 470 10.47 11.42 27.33
CA PRO A 470 10.01 12.81 27.35
C PRO A 470 10.73 13.73 26.35
N LEU A 471 12.01 13.48 26.06
CA LEU A 471 12.77 14.26 25.07
C LEU A 471 12.26 14.04 23.64
N GLU A 472 11.90 12.81 23.28
CA GLU A 472 11.31 12.46 21.98
C GLU A 472 9.88 13.00 21.85
N ARG A 473 9.09 12.94 22.92
CA ARG A 473 7.77 13.58 22.97
C ARG A 473 7.86 15.09 22.77
N ALA A 474 8.81 15.75 23.43
CA ALA A 474 9.06 17.18 23.23
C ALA A 474 9.58 17.48 21.81
N ARG A 475 10.37 16.59 21.21
CA ARG A 475 10.82 16.70 19.81
C ARG A 475 9.64 16.66 18.84
N PHE A 476 8.65 15.78 19.06
CA PHE A 476 7.42 15.74 18.26
C PHE A 476 6.69 17.10 18.29
N MET A 477 6.45 17.62 19.49
CA MET A 477 5.75 18.90 19.68
C MET A 477 6.50 20.07 19.03
N LYS A 478 7.82 20.13 19.21
CA LYS A 478 8.69 21.12 18.57
C LYS A 478 8.67 21.00 17.05
N LEU A 479 8.54 19.79 16.51
CA LEU A 479 8.54 19.55 15.08
C LEU A 479 7.28 20.14 14.41
N ILE A 480 6.11 20.04 15.06
CA ILE A 480 4.88 20.72 14.60
C ILE A 480 5.14 22.23 14.46
N THR A 481 5.68 22.85 15.51
CA THR A 481 6.03 24.28 15.50
C THR A 481 7.07 24.64 14.43
N LYS A 482 8.14 23.84 14.30
CA LYS A 482 9.23 24.04 13.33
C LYS A 482 8.74 23.97 11.88
N THR A 483 7.82 23.05 11.61
CA THR A 483 7.28 22.83 10.27
C THR A 483 6.12 23.75 9.95
N LYS A 484 5.55 24.42 10.97
CA LYS A 484 4.29 25.19 10.87
C LYS A 484 3.17 24.33 10.28
N ALA A 485 3.15 23.06 10.67
CA ALA A 485 2.11 22.14 10.24
C ALA A 485 0.85 22.45 11.03
N ASP A 486 -0.18 22.94 10.36
CA ASP A 486 -1.52 23.11 10.91
C ASP A 486 -2.33 21.80 10.74
N GLY A 487 -3.50 21.71 11.37
CA GLY A 487 -4.43 20.59 11.20
C GLY A 487 -3.99 19.27 11.83
N VAL A 488 -2.92 19.27 12.64
CA VAL A 488 -2.37 18.05 13.24
C VAL A 488 -3.15 17.62 14.49
N PHE A 489 -3.65 16.38 14.49
CA PHE A 489 -4.08 15.68 15.69
C PHE A 489 -3.65 14.20 15.67
N VAL A 490 -3.63 13.58 16.85
CA VAL A 490 -3.10 12.22 17.05
C VAL A 490 -4.23 11.23 17.32
N ILE A 491 -4.05 10.00 16.84
CA ILE A 491 -4.84 8.83 17.27
C ILE A 491 -3.90 7.77 17.84
N SER A 492 -4.37 7.04 18.86
CA SER A 492 -3.55 6.06 19.56
C SER A 492 -4.28 4.78 20.01
N GLY A 493 -3.50 3.73 20.30
CA GLY A 493 -3.96 2.39 20.69
C GLY A 493 -3.35 1.89 22.00
N ASP A 494 -2.90 0.62 22.03
CA ASP A 494 -2.20 -0.10 23.14
C ASP A 494 -3.02 -0.35 24.42
N ARG A 495 -3.83 0.61 24.85
CA ARG A 495 -4.32 0.66 26.24
C ARG A 495 -5.32 -0.40 26.64
N HIS A 496 -6.06 -0.96 25.71
CA HIS A 496 -7.27 -1.76 25.95
C HIS A 496 -8.42 -0.98 26.62
N TRP A 497 -8.38 0.36 26.58
CA TRP A 497 -9.49 1.27 26.87
C TRP A 497 -9.40 2.52 25.99
N ALA A 498 -10.50 3.25 25.85
CA ALA A 498 -10.54 4.52 25.15
C ALA A 498 -10.41 5.71 26.12
N ASP A 499 -9.64 6.71 25.73
CA ASP A 499 -9.37 7.94 26.48
C ASP A 499 -9.08 9.07 25.50
N PHE A 500 -9.62 10.26 25.75
CA PHE A 500 -9.39 11.45 24.91
C PHE A 500 -8.53 12.42 25.70
N SER A 501 -7.45 12.92 25.09
CA SER A 501 -6.50 13.81 25.74
C SER A 501 -6.22 15.05 24.92
N LYS A 502 -5.87 16.14 25.61
CA LYS A 502 -5.53 17.44 25.03
C LYS A 502 -4.37 18.06 25.79
N THR A 503 -3.41 18.61 25.04
CA THR A 503 -2.38 19.48 25.61
C THR A 503 -2.27 20.77 24.80
N THR A 504 -2.00 21.87 25.48
CA THR A 504 -1.62 23.16 24.88
C THR A 504 -0.17 23.52 25.19
N SER A 505 0.53 22.68 25.95
CA SER A 505 1.92 22.90 26.33
C SER A 505 2.87 22.40 25.24
N GLY A 506 3.82 23.26 24.84
CA GLY A 506 4.87 22.92 23.88
C GLY A 506 4.45 22.89 22.40
N VAL A 507 3.20 23.24 22.10
CA VAL A 507 2.58 23.21 20.77
C VAL A 507 1.93 24.55 20.43
N PRO A 508 1.77 24.91 19.14
CA PRO A 508 1.24 26.23 18.75
C PRO A 508 -0.28 26.35 18.92
N TYR A 509 -0.99 25.23 18.98
CA TYR A 509 -2.44 25.12 19.14
C TYR A 509 -2.76 23.83 19.91
N PRO A 510 -4.01 23.60 20.38
CA PRO A 510 -4.42 22.34 21.01
C PRO A 510 -4.00 21.09 20.24
N LEU A 511 -3.14 20.25 20.84
CA LEU A 511 -2.85 18.92 20.32
C LEU A 511 -3.75 17.89 20.99
N TYR A 512 -4.68 17.35 20.20
CA TYR A 512 -5.54 16.25 20.60
C TYR A 512 -4.88 14.89 20.38
N ASP A 513 -5.17 13.94 21.27
CA ASP A 513 -4.83 12.52 21.15
C ASP A 513 -6.06 11.69 21.51
N PHE A 514 -6.63 11.01 20.51
CA PHE A 514 -7.82 10.19 20.67
C PHE A 514 -7.43 8.71 20.69
N THR A 515 -7.46 8.10 21.88
CA THR A 515 -7.15 6.67 22.03
C THR A 515 -8.40 5.82 21.80
N SER A 516 -8.33 4.84 20.89
CA SER A 516 -9.34 3.80 20.73
C SER A 516 -8.69 2.43 20.88
N SER A 517 -9.01 1.79 22.00
CA SER A 517 -8.58 0.44 22.31
C SER A 517 -9.64 -0.20 23.23
N SER A 518 -10.08 -1.42 23.04
CA SER A 518 -9.64 -2.41 22.05
C SER A 518 -10.82 -2.89 21.22
N ILE A 519 -10.55 -3.43 20.04
CA ILE A 519 -11.59 -4.06 19.21
C ILE A 519 -12.15 -5.33 19.89
N ASN A 520 -11.33 -6.13 20.57
CA ASN A 520 -11.82 -7.32 21.29
C ASN A 520 -10.93 -7.81 22.45
N GLN A 521 -10.05 -6.94 22.98
CA GLN A 521 -9.08 -7.31 24.00
C GLN A 521 -9.17 -6.38 25.22
N ARG A 522 -10.24 -6.52 26.00
CA ARG A 522 -10.53 -5.64 27.13
C ARG A 522 -9.46 -5.67 28.23
N HIS A 523 -9.26 -4.54 28.90
CA HIS A 523 -8.47 -4.48 30.11
C HIS A 523 -9.30 -4.89 31.34
N ALA A 524 -8.93 -5.98 32.00
CA ALA A 524 -9.69 -6.51 33.16
C ALA A 524 -9.75 -5.57 34.38
N ARG A 525 -8.92 -4.51 34.44
CA ARG A 525 -8.74 -3.66 35.63
C ARG A 525 -9.19 -2.20 35.46
N GLY A 526 -9.97 -1.86 34.42
CA GLY A 526 -10.38 -0.47 34.16
C GLY A 526 -9.21 0.43 33.72
N THR A 527 -9.23 1.73 34.07
CA THR A 527 -8.14 2.71 33.82
C THR A 527 -7.14 2.69 34.98
N PRO A 528 -6.02 1.96 34.88
CA PRO A 528 -5.06 1.85 35.97
C PRO A 528 -4.15 3.08 36.11
N THR A 529 -4.18 4.05 35.19
CA THR A 529 -3.22 5.16 35.18
C THR A 529 -3.90 6.51 35.18
N GLU A 530 -3.40 7.42 36.02
CA GLU A 530 -3.78 8.83 35.96
C GLU A 530 -3.32 9.45 34.62
N ASN A 531 -4.12 10.40 34.14
CA ASN A 531 -3.83 11.18 32.94
C ASN A 531 -4.20 12.64 33.20
N PRO A 532 -3.23 13.52 33.50
CA PRO A 532 -3.50 14.94 33.75
C PRO A 532 -3.92 15.71 32.50
N HIS A 533 -3.79 15.11 31.32
CA HIS A 533 -4.16 15.70 30.03
C HIS A 533 -5.53 15.23 29.53
N ARG A 534 -6.29 14.49 30.36
CA ARG A 534 -7.58 13.96 29.97
C ARG A 534 -8.56 15.09 29.63
N LEU A 535 -9.21 14.97 28.49
CA LEU A 535 -10.16 15.93 27.95
C LEU A 535 -11.58 15.73 28.50
N LEU A 536 -12.00 14.47 28.66
CA LEU A 536 -13.34 14.11 29.12
C LEU A 536 -13.34 13.64 30.59
N ASP A 537 -14.48 13.73 31.27
CA ASP A 537 -14.61 13.32 32.68
C ASP A 537 -14.56 11.80 32.91
N ARG A 538 -14.45 11.02 31.83
CA ARG A 538 -14.55 9.56 31.86
C ARG A 538 -13.70 8.89 30.76
N THR A 539 -13.49 7.60 30.94
CA THR A 539 -12.88 6.66 29.97
C THR A 539 -13.88 5.57 29.60
N PHE A 540 -13.60 4.78 28.56
CA PHE A 540 -14.46 3.67 28.14
C PHE A 540 -13.69 2.35 28.04
N HIS A 541 -14.23 1.26 28.59
CA HIS A 541 -13.50 0.01 28.89
C HIS A 541 -14.05 -1.25 28.20
N GLU A 542 -15.10 -1.10 27.41
CA GLU A 542 -15.64 -2.20 26.62
C GLU A 542 -15.03 -2.19 25.22
N GLU A 543 -15.32 -3.24 24.43
CA GLU A 543 -14.92 -3.31 23.04
C GLU A 543 -15.38 -2.05 22.29
N ASN A 544 -14.45 -1.41 21.58
CA ASN A 544 -14.74 -0.25 20.76
C ASN A 544 -13.85 -0.12 19.53
N PHE A 545 -14.32 0.70 18.59
CA PHE A 545 -13.51 1.38 17.58
C PHE A 545 -13.85 2.87 17.60
N ALA A 546 -13.09 3.69 16.88
CA ALA A 546 -13.36 5.11 16.76
C ALA A 546 -13.79 5.51 15.35
N THR A 547 -14.63 6.54 15.28
CA THR A 547 -15.03 7.23 14.05
C THR A 547 -14.50 8.65 14.06
N ILE A 548 -14.14 9.15 12.88
CA ILE A 548 -13.79 10.54 12.62
C ILE A 548 -14.68 10.97 11.45
N ASP A 549 -15.67 11.80 11.75
CA ASP A 549 -16.59 12.39 10.79
C ASP A 549 -16.13 13.81 10.47
N ILE A 550 -15.94 14.13 9.19
CA ILE A 550 -15.49 15.45 8.72
C ILE A 550 -16.62 16.10 7.91
N ASP A 551 -17.12 17.22 8.42
CA ASP A 551 -18.08 18.07 7.72
C ASP A 551 -17.37 19.23 7.04
N TRP A 552 -17.26 19.13 5.71
CA TRP A 552 -16.65 20.15 4.86
C TRP A 552 -17.64 21.23 4.36
N SER A 553 -18.90 21.20 4.78
CA SER A 553 -19.93 22.12 4.26
C SER A 553 -19.77 23.57 4.71
N GLY A 554 -19.13 23.78 5.86
CA GLY A 554 -18.82 25.10 6.42
C GLY A 554 -17.49 25.68 5.92
N ALA A 555 -17.35 27.01 6.04
CA ALA A 555 -16.08 27.70 5.77
C ALA A 555 -14.96 27.29 6.74
N ASP A 556 -15.34 26.85 7.95
CA ASP A 556 -14.48 26.25 8.95
C ASP A 556 -14.96 24.80 9.17
N PRO A 557 -14.32 23.80 8.55
CA PRO A 557 -14.76 22.41 8.62
C PRO A 557 -14.82 21.90 10.05
N GLN A 558 -15.86 21.11 10.35
CA GLN A 558 -16.03 20.52 11.67
C GLN A 558 -15.56 19.07 11.67
N ILE A 559 -14.78 18.68 12.67
CA ILE A 559 -14.29 17.32 12.87
C ILE A 559 -14.91 16.77 14.15
N SER A 560 -15.58 15.62 14.05
CA SER A 560 -16.16 14.90 15.19
C SER A 560 -15.50 13.54 15.36
N VAL A 561 -14.93 13.30 16.54
CA VAL A 561 -14.33 12.01 16.91
C VAL A 561 -15.18 11.33 17.95
N SER A 562 -15.58 10.08 17.71
CA SER A 562 -16.42 9.30 18.63
C SER A 562 -15.84 7.91 18.84
N ILE A 563 -15.99 7.38 20.06
CA ILE A 563 -15.83 5.95 20.34
C ILE A 563 -17.16 5.28 20.12
N VAL A 564 -17.21 4.15 19.40
CA VAL A 564 -18.43 3.38 19.13
C VAL A 564 -18.31 2.00 19.75
N ASP A 565 -19.30 1.63 20.56
CA ASP A 565 -19.37 0.31 21.22
C ASP A 565 -20.12 -0.74 20.39
N LEU A 566 -20.22 -1.96 20.92
CA LEU A 566 -20.95 -3.07 20.30
C LEU A 566 -22.45 -2.80 20.07
N ASN A 567 -23.06 -1.91 20.86
CA ASN A 567 -24.47 -1.53 20.75
C ASN A 567 -24.67 -0.32 19.83
N GLY A 568 -23.61 0.16 19.15
CA GLY A 568 -23.64 1.35 18.32
C GLY A 568 -23.75 2.66 19.10
N GLN A 569 -23.57 2.63 20.43
CA GLN A 569 -23.58 3.83 21.26
C GLN A 569 -22.25 4.56 21.13
N LYS A 570 -22.29 5.89 21.36
CA LYS A 570 -21.12 6.76 21.33
C LYS A 570 -20.70 7.22 22.74
N PRO A 571 -20.13 6.34 23.59
CA PRO A 571 -19.87 6.65 25.00
C PRO A 571 -18.90 7.82 25.22
N LEU A 572 -17.96 8.04 24.29
CA LEU A 572 -17.10 9.21 24.24
C LEU A 572 -17.29 9.91 22.89
N SER A 573 -17.34 11.23 22.89
CA SER A 573 -17.36 12.04 21.66
C SER A 573 -16.77 13.42 21.92
N HIS A 574 -16.08 13.97 20.93
CA HIS A 574 -15.58 15.32 20.96
C HIS A 574 -15.63 15.91 19.55
N THR A 575 -16.03 17.17 19.45
CA THR A 575 -16.15 17.90 18.20
C THR A 575 -15.38 19.20 18.32
N PHE A 576 -14.61 19.52 17.29
CA PHE A 576 -13.79 20.73 17.19
C PHE A 576 -13.78 21.22 15.75
N ASN A 577 -13.50 22.50 15.55
CA ASN A 577 -13.36 23.06 14.21
C ASN A 577 -11.91 23.00 13.73
N LEU A 578 -11.70 22.95 12.42
CA LEU A 578 -10.36 22.90 11.83
C LEU A 578 -9.50 24.11 12.21
N SER A 579 -10.11 25.29 12.32
CA SER A 579 -9.44 26.52 12.75
C SER A 579 -8.81 26.42 14.15
N GLU A 580 -9.28 25.53 15.02
CA GLU A 580 -8.65 25.28 16.33
C GLU A 580 -7.26 24.67 16.20
N LEU A 581 -6.93 24.07 15.07
CA LEU A 581 -5.64 23.45 14.79
C LEU A 581 -4.75 24.33 13.91
N SER A 582 -4.90 25.66 14.01
CA SER A 582 -4.09 26.63 13.27
C SER A 582 -3.12 27.39 14.16
N SER A 583 -1.90 27.60 13.67
CA SER A 583 -0.91 28.48 14.26
C SER A 583 -1.13 29.96 13.92
N SER A 584 -2.00 30.29 12.95
CA SER A 584 -2.41 31.66 12.65
C SER A 584 -3.58 32.08 13.55
N THR A 585 -3.35 33.03 14.44
CA THR A 585 -4.46 33.84 15.00
C THR A 585 -4.91 34.81 13.93
N ASP A 586 -5.73 34.35 12.98
CA ASP A 586 -6.56 35.30 12.23
C ASP A 586 -7.57 35.87 13.22
N GLU A 587 -7.24 37.03 13.80
CA GLU A 587 -8.26 37.93 14.31
C GLU A 587 -9.24 38.15 13.16
N ALA A 588 -10.44 37.58 13.30
CA ALA A 588 -11.57 37.95 12.45
C ALA A 588 -11.63 39.49 12.36
N PRO A 589 -11.83 40.08 11.17
CA PRO A 589 -11.99 41.52 11.06
C PRO A 589 -13.11 41.92 12.02
N LYS A 590 -12.80 42.73 13.03
CA LYS A 590 -13.83 43.42 13.78
C LYS A 590 -14.50 44.37 12.79
N ASP A 591 -15.66 43.98 12.30
CA ASP A 591 -16.54 44.85 11.54
C ASP A 591 -16.68 46.18 12.30
N LYS A 592 -16.32 47.26 11.61
CA LYS A 592 -16.56 48.64 12.03
C LYS A 592 -17.74 49.21 11.27
#